data_AF-A0AAC9FEU2-F1
#
_entry.id   AF-A0AAC9FEU2-F1
#
_cell.length_a   1.000
_cell.length_b   1.000
_cell.length_c   1.000
_cell.angle_alpha   90.00
_cell.angle_beta   90.00
_cell.angle_gamma   90.00
#
_symmetry.space_group_name_H-M   'P 1'
#
loop_
_entity.id
_entity.type
_entity.pdbx_description
1 polymer ?
#
loop_
_entity_poly.entity_id
_entity_poly.type
_entity_poly.pdbx_seq_one_letter_code
_entity_poly.pdbx_strand_id
1 'polypeptide(L)'
;MNAAYYGVPQSRKRLIIVGRKGERDGFLEVALRKAASPDPMPLRSLFGDQIGNHVYNHPRAPDRRGVWSVDEPNPTIRNARRPQPTAYEPHRNDSNFDAVYFRPFHDARGVYSLDEPGPSIVRTSRERPRESYLSRPHAGDPLPADRATILTQADISRIQGFPADWDWSGFLVRDADQMIANAVPSPMAEKIGLEILRRAQGQTAPEVPGNFGQWLSRERGMIPQRVANTKWRVKKAWTFLEGRDLACPGTELHELELAMKRDCVADRLRSEVRIALKLFREWQSFRQSERERRRAPPPHLRN
;
A
#
# COMPACT_ATOMS: atom_id res chain seq x y z
N MET A 1 3.86 2.25 -5.85
CA MET A 1 3.25 1.50 -4.74
C MET A 1 1.74 1.73 -4.76
N ASN A 2 0.92 0.73 -4.39
CA ASN A 2 -0.54 0.86 -4.31
C ASN A 2 -0.99 0.86 -2.84
N ALA A 3 -1.64 1.93 -2.39
CA ALA A 3 -2.06 2.15 -1.01
C ALA A 3 -2.92 1.01 -0.42
N ALA A 4 -3.69 0.30 -1.27
CA ALA A 4 -4.50 -0.84 -0.88
C ALA A 4 -3.74 -1.90 -0.06
N TYR A 5 -2.45 -2.11 -0.37
CA TYR A 5 -1.60 -3.08 0.34
C TYR A 5 -0.90 -2.51 1.58
N TYR A 6 -1.12 -1.23 1.88
CA TYR A 6 -0.45 -0.52 2.97
C TYR A 6 -1.46 0.01 4.01
N GLY A 7 -2.58 -0.69 4.18
CA GLY A 7 -3.57 -0.39 5.24
C GLY A 7 -4.55 0.72 4.89
N VAL A 8 -4.84 0.90 3.59
CA VAL A 8 -5.77 1.92 3.11
C VAL A 8 -6.82 1.22 2.25
N PRO A 9 -8.14 1.40 2.47
CA PRO A 9 -9.18 0.70 1.70
C PRO A 9 -9.42 1.33 0.31
N GLN A 10 -8.33 1.62 -0.40
CA GLN A 10 -8.32 2.40 -1.62
C GLN A 10 -7.21 1.93 -2.58
N SER A 11 -7.60 1.75 -3.85
CA SER A 11 -6.69 1.58 -4.97
C SER A 11 -6.10 2.93 -5.42
N ARG A 12 -4.99 3.33 -4.78
CA ARG A 12 -4.22 4.55 -5.09
C ARG A 12 -2.77 4.21 -5.39
N LYS A 13 -2.42 4.26 -6.68
CA LYS A 13 -1.04 4.05 -7.16
C LYS A 13 -0.27 5.37 -7.12
N ARG A 14 0.87 5.39 -6.44
CA ARG A 14 1.80 6.54 -6.38
C ARG A 14 3.25 6.11 -6.59
N LEU A 15 4.02 6.97 -7.23
CA LEU A 15 5.49 6.89 -7.25
C LEU A 15 6.00 7.44 -5.92
N ILE A 16 6.81 6.65 -5.22
CA ILE A 16 7.48 7.05 -3.98
C ILE A 16 8.98 6.95 -4.23
N ILE A 17 9.71 8.03 -3.96
CA ILE A 17 11.16 8.10 -4.09
C ILE A 17 11.74 8.30 -2.70
N VAL A 18 12.60 7.38 -2.27
CA VAL A 18 13.30 7.46 -0.98
C VAL A 18 14.80 7.50 -1.28
N GLY A 19 15.47 8.55 -0.83
CA GLY A 19 16.91 8.73 -0.96
C GLY A 19 17.58 8.80 0.41
N ARG A 20 18.78 8.22 0.52
CA ARG A 20 19.67 8.39 1.67
C ARG A 20 21.09 8.61 1.14
N LYS A 21 21.79 9.61 1.67
CA LYS A 21 23.11 10.01 1.20
C LYS A 21 24.09 8.84 1.24
N GLY A 22 24.71 8.54 0.11
CA GLY A 22 25.71 7.47 -0.04
C GLY A 22 25.13 6.05 -0.10
N GLU A 23 23.81 5.86 0.05
CA GLU A 23 23.18 4.56 -0.22
C GLU A 23 23.08 4.30 -1.71
N ARG A 24 23.06 3.02 -2.06
CA ARG A 24 22.77 2.52 -3.39
C ARG A 24 21.27 2.65 -3.72
N ASP A 25 20.97 2.87 -4.99
CA ASP A 25 19.58 2.87 -5.47
C ASP A 25 18.87 1.55 -5.12
N GLY A 26 17.62 1.66 -4.66
CA GLY A 26 16.82 0.51 -4.26
C GLY A 26 17.15 -0.06 -2.87
N PHE A 27 18.00 0.60 -2.07
CA PHE A 27 18.39 0.12 -0.73
C PHE A 27 17.20 -0.28 0.16
N LEU A 28 16.06 0.40 0.03
CA LEU A 28 14.84 0.16 0.82
C LEU A 28 13.76 -0.65 0.09
N GLU A 29 13.96 -1.01 -1.18
CA GLU A 29 12.90 -1.57 -2.03
C GLU A 29 12.34 -2.90 -1.48
N VAL A 30 13.23 -3.80 -1.06
CA VAL A 30 12.85 -5.12 -0.52
C VAL A 30 12.05 -4.96 0.78
N ALA A 31 12.48 -4.05 1.66
CA ALA A 31 11.82 -3.79 2.93
C ALA A 31 10.40 -3.25 2.72
N LEU A 32 10.23 -2.26 1.84
CA LEU A 32 8.92 -1.71 1.50
C LEU A 32 8.00 -2.76 0.88
N ARG A 33 8.53 -3.65 0.02
CA ARG A 33 7.77 -4.74 -0.58
C ARG A 33 7.28 -5.73 0.47
N LYS A 34 8.08 -6.01 1.50
CA LYS A 34 7.71 -6.91 2.60
C LYS A 34 6.72 -6.28 3.60
N ALA A 35 6.72 -4.96 3.72
CA ALA A 35 5.74 -4.23 4.54
C ALA A 35 4.32 -4.21 3.90
N ALA A 36 4.21 -4.59 2.63
CA ALA A 36 2.94 -4.76 1.95
C ALA A 36 2.16 -5.97 2.50
N SER A 37 0.86 -5.80 2.71
CA SER A 37 -0.07 -6.90 2.92
C SER A 37 -0.10 -7.80 1.67
N PRO A 38 -0.30 -9.12 1.81
CA PRO A 38 -0.54 -10.00 0.66
C PRO A 38 -1.82 -9.61 -0.09
N ASP A 39 -2.86 -9.24 0.66
CA ASP A 39 -4.18 -8.89 0.13
C ASP A 39 -4.45 -7.38 0.26
N PRO A 40 -5.13 -6.78 -0.73
CA PRO A 40 -5.52 -5.38 -0.65
C PRO A 40 -6.64 -5.19 0.39
N MET A 41 -6.61 -4.09 1.13
CA MET A 41 -7.61 -3.79 2.15
C MET A 41 -8.96 -3.43 1.50
N PRO A 42 -10.07 -4.14 1.84
CA PRO A 42 -11.40 -3.81 1.36
C PRO A 42 -12.03 -2.66 2.16
N LEU A 43 -13.04 -1.99 1.60
CA LEU A 43 -13.81 -0.94 2.28
C LEU A 43 -14.48 -1.45 3.57
N ARG A 44 -14.92 -2.71 3.59
CA ARG A 44 -15.50 -3.38 4.76
C ARG A 44 -14.55 -3.38 5.96
N SER A 45 -13.23 -3.44 5.76
CA SER A 45 -12.27 -3.38 6.87
C SER A 45 -12.25 -2.03 7.59
N LEU A 46 -12.71 -0.96 6.94
CA LEU A 46 -12.82 0.37 7.57
C LEU A 46 -14.22 0.63 8.13
N PHE A 47 -15.25 0.23 7.39
CA PHE A 47 -16.64 0.53 7.74
C PHE A 47 -17.31 -0.57 8.58
N GLY A 48 -16.77 -1.78 8.61
CA GLY A 48 -17.38 -2.93 9.30
C GLY A 48 -18.82 -3.17 8.85
N ASP A 49 -19.68 -3.39 9.83
CA ASP A 49 -21.13 -3.56 9.67
C ASP A 49 -21.89 -2.23 9.76
N GLN A 50 -21.19 -1.08 9.87
CA GLN A 50 -21.83 0.25 9.80
C GLN A 50 -22.57 0.46 8.46
N ILE A 51 -22.35 -0.45 7.50
CA ILE A 51 -22.97 -0.47 6.19
C ILE A 51 -23.57 -1.88 5.84
N GLY A 52 -23.71 -2.88 6.78
CA GLY A 52 -24.38 -4.20 6.55
C GLY A 52 -24.89 -5.02 7.78
N ASN A 53 -25.85 -5.97 7.58
CA ASN A 53 -26.76 -6.72 8.52
C ASN A 53 -27.97 -5.97 9.13
N HIS A 54 -29.12 -6.03 8.45
CA HIS A 54 -30.25 -5.14 8.74
C HIS A 54 -31.64 -5.75 8.55
N VAL A 55 -32.63 -5.17 9.24
CA VAL A 55 -34.06 -5.45 9.11
C VAL A 55 -34.78 -4.19 8.64
N TYR A 56 -35.64 -4.32 7.63
CA TYR A 56 -36.54 -3.26 7.23
C TYR A 56 -37.79 -3.22 8.11
N ASN A 57 -38.04 -2.06 8.73
CA ASN A 57 -39.25 -1.74 9.47
C ASN A 57 -39.90 -0.51 8.83
N HIS A 58 -41.10 -0.70 8.28
CA HIS A 58 -41.79 0.36 7.55
C HIS A 58 -41.99 1.62 8.42
N PRO A 59 -41.41 2.78 8.05
CA PRO A 59 -41.51 4.00 8.83
C PRO A 59 -42.91 4.62 8.72
N ARG A 60 -43.39 5.24 9.80
CA ARG A 60 -44.73 5.87 9.84
C ARG A 60 -44.81 7.22 9.14
N ALA A 61 -43.66 7.82 8.85
CA ALA A 61 -43.55 9.11 8.21
C ALA A 61 -42.34 9.08 7.26
N PRO A 62 -42.40 9.77 6.11
CA PRO A 62 -41.33 9.75 5.11
C PRO A 62 -39.97 10.27 5.62
N ASP A 63 -39.98 11.04 6.70
CA ASP A 63 -38.82 11.67 7.32
C ASP A 63 -38.09 10.78 8.35
N ARG A 64 -38.46 9.50 8.47
CA ARG A 64 -37.89 8.57 9.46
C ARG A 64 -37.21 7.37 8.80
N ARG A 65 -36.13 6.90 9.44
CA ARG A 65 -35.39 5.71 8.98
C ARG A 65 -36.26 4.46 8.98
N GLY A 66 -36.16 3.68 7.91
CA GLY A 66 -36.84 2.41 7.71
C GLY A 66 -35.93 1.20 7.85
N VAL A 67 -34.61 1.39 7.81
CA VAL A 67 -33.64 0.31 7.93
C VAL A 67 -32.93 0.37 9.28
N TRP A 68 -32.85 -0.77 9.96
CA TRP A 68 -32.27 -0.91 11.30
C TRP A 68 -31.26 -2.04 11.35
N SER A 69 -30.13 -1.83 12.02
CA SER A 69 -29.11 -2.88 12.23
C SER A 69 -29.68 -3.97 13.14
N VAL A 70 -29.21 -5.21 12.95
CA VAL A 70 -29.56 -6.33 13.85
C VAL A 70 -28.95 -6.17 15.24
N ASP A 71 -27.91 -5.35 15.37
CA ASP A 71 -27.15 -5.13 16.61
C ASP A 71 -27.59 -3.87 17.38
N GLU A 72 -28.52 -3.07 16.84
CA GLU A 72 -29.10 -1.90 17.51
C GLU A 72 -30.52 -2.15 18.04
N PRO A 73 -30.99 -1.41 19.07
CA PRO A 73 -32.35 -1.55 19.57
C PRO A 73 -33.38 -1.34 18.46
N ASN A 74 -34.12 -2.41 18.17
CA ASN A 74 -35.15 -2.41 17.14
C ASN A 74 -36.33 -1.51 17.56
N PRO A 75 -36.96 -0.74 16.66
CA PRO A 75 -38.16 0.03 16.97
C PRO A 75 -39.26 -0.91 17.46
N THR A 76 -40.18 -0.38 18.27
CA THR A 76 -41.33 -1.18 18.75
C THR A 76 -42.12 -1.73 17.57
N ILE A 77 -42.05 -3.06 17.37
CA ILE A 77 -42.72 -3.78 16.28
C ILE A 77 -44.21 -3.83 16.59
N ARG A 78 -45.00 -2.96 15.95
CA ARG A 78 -46.47 -2.91 16.13
C ARG A 78 -47.27 -3.28 14.88
N ASN A 79 -46.60 -3.41 13.73
CA ASN A 79 -47.14 -3.93 12.49
C ASN A 79 -46.23 -5.07 12.01
N ALA A 80 -46.80 -6.07 11.32
CA ALA A 80 -46.06 -7.22 10.80
C ALA A 80 -44.88 -6.78 9.91
N ARG A 81 -43.76 -7.52 9.95
CA ARG A 81 -42.61 -7.32 9.05
C ARG A 81 -43.08 -7.45 7.59
N ARG A 82 -42.92 -6.39 6.81
CA ARG A 82 -43.26 -6.37 5.38
C ARG A 82 -41.95 -6.39 4.56
N PRO A 83 -41.94 -7.01 3.36
CA PRO A 83 -40.87 -6.80 2.40
C PRO A 83 -40.70 -5.30 2.11
N GLN A 84 -39.47 -4.85 1.89
CA GLN A 84 -39.20 -3.46 1.50
C GLN A 84 -39.90 -3.16 0.16
N PRO A 85 -40.76 -2.14 0.07
CA PRO A 85 -41.41 -1.76 -1.17
C PRO A 85 -40.38 -1.27 -2.20
N THR A 86 -40.57 -1.60 -3.47
CA THR A 86 -39.71 -1.11 -4.58
C THR A 86 -39.65 0.42 -4.67
N ALA A 87 -40.66 1.12 -4.15
CA ALA A 87 -40.79 2.58 -4.17
C ALA A 87 -40.24 3.29 -2.90
N TYR A 88 -39.50 2.60 -2.03
CA TYR A 88 -38.94 3.19 -0.81
C TYR A 88 -37.72 4.06 -1.12
N GLU A 89 -37.76 5.34 -0.73
CA GLU A 89 -36.61 6.25 -0.83
C GLU A 89 -35.72 6.15 0.42
N PRO A 90 -34.40 5.89 0.26
CA PRO A 90 -33.48 5.74 1.38
C PRO A 90 -33.39 7.00 2.25
N HIS A 91 -33.60 6.82 3.55
CA HIS A 91 -33.44 7.89 4.53
C HIS A 91 -31.96 8.03 4.92
N ARG A 92 -31.49 9.25 5.18
CA ARG A 92 -30.07 9.52 5.52
C ARG A 92 -29.54 8.80 6.78
N ASN A 93 -30.45 8.30 7.62
CA ASN A 93 -30.14 7.53 8.84
C ASN A 93 -30.45 6.03 8.67
N ASP A 94 -30.72 5.57 7.43
CA ASP A 94 -30.83 4.16 7.13
C ASP A 94 -29.45 3.50 7.17
N SER A 95 -29.42 2.30 7.73
CA SER A 95 -28.19 1.61 8.08
C SER A 95 -27.63 0.69 6.97
N ASN A 96 -28.30 0.54 5.81
CA ASN A 96 -27.95 -0.45 4.76
C ASN A 96 -27.34 0.15 3.50
N PHE A 97 -26.15 -0.32 3.09
CA PHE A 97 -25.77 -0.34 1.66
C PHE A 97 -24.66 -1.38 1.37
N ASP A 98 -24.90 -2.33 0.47
CA ASP A 98 -23.86 -3.31 0.06
C ASP A 98 -22.76 -2.71 -0.83
N ALA A 99 -22.96 -1.48 -1.31
CA ALA A 99 -22.01 -0.76 -2.15
C ALA A 99 -22.04 0.75 -1.90
N VAL A 100 -20.90 1.39 -2.14
CA VAL A 100 -20.71 2.83 -2.04
C VAL A 100 -20.51 3.45 -3.43
N TYR A 101 -20.99 4.68 -3.60
CA TYR A 101 -20.75 5.47 -4.80
C TYR A 101 -19.57 6.41 -4.60
N PHE A 102 -18.64 6.34 -5.54
CA PHE A 102 -17.62 7.35 -5.79
C PHE A 102 -17.91 7.97 -7.14
N ARG A 103 -17.94 9.30 -7.20
CA ARG A 103 -18.03 9.96 -8.50
C ARG A 103 -16.80 9.59 -9.36
N PRO A 104 -17.00 8.92 -10.49
CA PRO A 104 -15.89 8.48 -11.30
C PRO A 104 -15.26 9.66 -12.05
N PHE A 105 -14.00 9.45 -12.41
CA PHE A 105 -13.27 10.29 -13.35
C PHE A 105 -13.23 9.58 -14.70
N HIS A 106 -13.64 10.27 -15.77
CA HIS A 106 -13.85 9.69 -17.10
C HIS A 106 -14.79 8.47 -17.07
N ASP A 107 -14.49 7.44 -17.87
CA ASP A 107 -15.33 6.25 -18.09
C ASP A 107 -15.16 5.17 -17.01
N ALA A 108 -14.61 5.51 -15.85
CA ALA A 108 -14.50 4.57 -14.74
C ALA A 108 -15.89 4.27 -14.15
N ARG A 109 -16.04 3.07 -13.58
CA ARG A 109 -17.23 2.73 -12.78
C ARG A 109 -17.29 3.57 -11.50
N GLY A 110 -18.50 3.79 -10.99
CA GLY A 110 -18.77 4.64 -9.83
C GLY A 110 -19.20 3.87 -8.59
N VAL A 111 -19.68 2.64 -8.74
CA VAL A 111 -20.21 1.85 -7.63
C VAL A 111 -19.24 0.72 -7.27
N TYR A 112 -18.95 0.58 -5.98
CA TYR A 112 -17.97 -0.38 -5.45
C TYR A 112 -18.56 -1.15 -4.28
N SER A 113 -18.40 -2.47 -4.29
CA SER A 113 -18.76 -3.31 -3.14
C SER A 113 -17.89 -2.98 -1.93
N LEU A 114 -18.41 -3.22 -0.72
CA LEU A 114 -17.60 -3.12 0.49
C LEU A 114 -16.47 -4.17 0.54
N ASP A 115 -16.59 -5.28 -0.19
CA ASP A 115 -15.62 -6.38 -0.20
C ASP A 115 -14.40 -6.14 -1.11
N GLU A 116 -14.31 -4.94 -1.69
CA GLU A 116 -13.19 -4.54 -2.53
C GLU A 116 -12.66 -3.15 -2.14
N PRO A 117 -11.42 -2.80 -2.54
CA PRO A 117 -10.91 -1.45 -2.34
C PRO A 117 -11.62 -0.43 -3.24
N GLY A 118 -11.93 0.74 -2.70
CA GLY A 118 -12.49 1.86 -3.48
C GLY A 118 -11.49 2.47 -4.48
N PRO A 119 -11.93 3.37 -5.37
CA PRO A 119 -11.05 4.10 -6.27
C PRO A 119 -10.26 5.18 -5.52
N SER A 120 -9.29 5.79 -6.21
CA SER A 120 -8.58 6.96 -5.70
C SER A 120 -9.54 8.12 -5.40
N ILE A 121 -9.49 8.66 -4.18
CA ILE A 121 -10.25 9.85 -3.78
C ILE A 121 -9.72 11.03 -4.60
N VAL A 122 -10.65 11.72 -5.26
CA VAL A 122 -10.49 13.02 -5.90
C VAL A 122 -11.45 14.01 -5.22
N ARG A 123 -11.25 15.30 -5.44
CA ARG A 123 -12.06 16.36 -4.81
C ARG A 123 -13.57 16.22 -5.03
N THR A 124 -13.99 15.54 -6.11
CA THR A 124 -15.40 15.36 -6.48
C THR A 124 -15.96 14.01 -6.04
N SER A 125 -15.18 13.15 -5.38
CA SER A 125 -15.53 11.73 -5.16
C SER A 125 -16.83 11.52 -4.40
N ARG A 126 -17.20 12.43 -3.50
CA ARG A 126 -18.45 12.34 -2.72
C ARG A 126 -19.63 13.10 -3.34
N GLU A 127 -19.44 13.73 -4.50
CA GLU A 127 -20.56 14.38 -5.19
C GLU A 127 -21.55 13.32 -5.68
N ARG A 128 -22.85 13.65 -5.67
CA ARG A 128 -23.91 12.76 -6.13
C ARG A 128 -23.73 12.37 -7.61
N PRO A 129 -24.28 11.22 -8.03
CA PRO A 129 -24.35 10.83 -9.43
C PRO A 129 -24.96 11.95 -10.28
N ARG A 130 -24.38 12.19 -11.46
CA ARG A 130 -24.98 13.07 -12.45
C ARG A 130 -26.12 12.35 -13.15
N GLU A 131 -27.09 13.10 -13.66
CA GLU A 131 -28.18 12.55 -14.49
C GLU A 131 -27.63 11.71 -15.66
N SER A 132 -26.56 12.17 -16.30
CA SER A 132 -25.89 11.43 -17.38
C SER A 132 -25.37 10.05 -16.93
N TYR A 133 -24.93 9.90 -15.69
CA TYR A 133 -24.45 8.63 -15.14
C TYR A 133 -25.63 7.71 -14.78
N LEU A 134 -26.71 8.27 -14.25
CA LEU A 134 -27.94 7.51 -13.93
C LEU A 134 -28.63 6.99 -15.20
N SER A 135 -28.70 7.81 -16.25
CA SER A 135 -29.28 7.44 -17.54
C SER A 135 -28.45 6.41 -18.33
N ARG A 136 -27.17 6.25 -17.99
CA ARG A 136 -26.23 5.32 -18.64
C ARG A 136 -25.31 4.70 -17.58
N PRO A 137 -25.84 3.76 -16.77
CA PRO A 137 -25.06 3.12 -15.71
C PRO A 137 -23.88 2.34 -16.30
N HIS A 138 -22.77 2.28 -15.57
CA HIS A 138 -21.57 1.59 -16.03
C HIS A 138 -21.75 0.07 -15.86
N ALA A 139 -21.42 -0.73 -16.90
CA ALA A 139 -21.65 -2.18 -16.88
C ALA A 139 -20.91 -2.94 -15.76
N GLY A 140 -19.83 -2.37 -15.24
CA GLY A 140 -19.05 -2.91 -14.11
C GLY A 140 -19.50 -2.46 -12.72
N ASP A 141 -20.56 -1.65 -12.60
CA ASP A 141 -21.18 -1.32 -11.31
C ASP A 141 -21.92 -2.56 -10.77
N PRO A 142 -21.70 -2.99 -9.52
CA PRO A 142 -22.39 -4.15 -8.95
C PRO A 142 -23.89 -3.92 -8.71
N LEU A 143 -24.30 -2.64 -8.63
CA LEU A 143 -25.69 -2.23 -8.50
C LEU A 143 -25.88 -0.79 -9.04
N PRO A 144 -27.12 -0.38 -9.39
CA PRO A 144 -27.42 0.97 -9.84
C PRO A 144 -26.95 2.06 -8.87
N ALA A 145 -26.37 3.16 -9.37
CA ALA A 145 -25.76 4.20 -8.53
C ALA A 145 -26.73 4.96 -7.62
N ASP A 146 -28.02 4.97 -7.94
CA ASP A 146 -29.09 5.51 -7.08
C ASP A 146 -29.39 4.63 -5.86
N ARG A 147 -28.92 3.37 -5.86
CA ARG A 147 -29.03 2.42 -4.75
C ARG A 147 -27.74 2.30 -3.92
N ALA A 148 -26.67 3.00 -4.29
CA ALA A 148 -25.39 2.98 -3.59
C ALA A 148 -25.30 4.11 -2.54
N THR A 149 -24.53 3.91 -1.45
CA THR A 149 -24.32 4.98 -0.45
C THR A 149 -23.59 6.16 -1.06
N ILE A 150 -24.04 7.37 -0.77
CA ILE A 150 -23.24 8.57 -1.00
C ILE A 150 -22.36 8.81 0.22
N LEU A 151 -21.04 8.77 0.02
CA LEU A 151 -20.07 9.02 1.07
C LEU A 151 -20.16 10.46 1.61
N THR A 152 -19.92 10.63 2.90
CA THR A 152 -19.75 11.94 3.54
C THR A 152 -18.30 12.42 3.42
N GLN A 153 -18.05 13.67 3.83
CA GLN A 153 -16.68 14.17 3.97
C GLN A 153 -15.88 13.38 5.02
N ALA A 154 -16.52 13.00 6.13
CA ALA A 154 -15.90 12.18 7.16
C ALA A 154 -15.50 10.81 6.61
N ASP A 155 -16.33 10.20 5.75
CA ASP A 155 -16.01 8.89 5.16
C ASP A 155 -14.80 8.95 4.25
N ILE A 156 -14.72 9.92 3.32
CA ILE A 156 -13.56 10.05 2.44
C ILE A 156 -12.29 10.45 3.21
N SER A 157 -12.44 11.18 4.32
CA SER A 157 -11.37 11.50 5.28
C SER A 157 -10.85 10.22 5.94
N ARG A 158 -11.73 9.38 6.47
CA ARG A 158 -11.38 8.08 7.07
C ARG A 158 -10.78 7.11 6.05
N ILE A 159 -11.28 7.06 4.81
CA ILE A 159 -10.70 6.26 3.73
C ILE A 159 -9.25 6.68 3.44
N GLN A 160 -8.95 7.98 3.49
CA GLN A 160 -7.58 8.50 3.38
C GLN A 160 -6.73 8.28 4.63
N GLY A 161 -7.32 7.77 5.71
CA GLY A 161 -6.64 7.45 6.95
C GLY A 161 -6.42 8.66 7.87
N PHE A 162 -7.25 9.70 7.75
CA PHE A 162 -7.35 10.71 8.80
C PHE A 162 -8.07 10.12 10.02
N PRO A 163 -7.74 10.59 11.25
CA PRO A 163 -8.45 10.23 12.47
C PRO A 163 -9.96 10.50 12.37
N ALA A 164 -10.77 9.72 13.10
CA ALA A 164 -12.22 9.87 13.11
C ALA A 164 -12.68 11.20 13.74
N ASP A 165 -11.86 11.76 14.61
CA ASP A 165 -12.03 13.05 15.31
C ASP A 165 -11.31 14.21 14.61
N TRP A 166 -10.84 14.02 13.36
CA TRP A 166 -10.20 15.10 12.61
C TRP A 166 -11.20 16.22 12.28
N ASP A 167 -10.89 17.42 12.73
CA ASP A 167 -11.75 18.58 12.56
C ASP A 167 -11.52 19.33 11.24
N TRP A 168 -12.51 19.28 10.35
CA TRP A 168 -12.52 20.02 9.08
C TRP A 168 -13.32 21.34 9.15
N SER A 169 -13.90 21.70 10.30
CA SER A 169 -14.83 22.82 10.43
C SER A 169 -14.24 24.19 10.11
N GLY A 170 -12.91 24.33 10.20
CA GLY A 170 -12.17 25.55 9.85
C GLY A 170 -12.01 25.80 8.34
N PHE A 171 -12.47 24.90 7.46
CA PHE A 171 -12.26 24.99 6.02
C PHE A 171 -13.57 25.01 5.24
N LEU A 172 -13.56 25.64 4.07
CA LEU A 172 -14.65 25.46 3.12
C LEU A 172 -14.72 23.99 2.71
N VAL A 173 -15.92 23.47 2.58
CA VAL A 173 -16.17 22.05 2.27
C VAL A 173 -15.38 21.59 1.03
N ARG A 174 -15.31 22.42 -0.02
CA ARG A 174 -14.54 22.09 -1.25
C ARG A 174 -13.03 22.07 -1.02
N ASP A 175 -12.52 22.94 -0.15
CA ASP A 175 -11.09 23.02 0.17
C ASP A 175 -10.69 21.81 1.00
N ALA A 176 -11.50 21.43 1.99
CA ALA A 176 -11.32 20.20 2.76
C ALA A 176 -11.33 18.95 1.85
N ASP A 177 -12.29 18.83 0.93
CA ASP A 177 -12.32 17.71 -0.03
C ASP A 177 -11.05 17.67 -0.91
N GLN A 178 -10.53 18.84 -1.31
CA GLN A 178 -9.30 18.95 -2.07
C GLN A 178 -8.06 18.59 -1.26
N MET A 179 -7.99 19.00 0.01
CA MET A 179 -6.93 18.64 0.96
C MET A 179 -6.91 17.12 1.19
N ILE A 180 -8.07 16.53 1.45
CA ILE A 180 -8.24 15.07 1.60
C ILE A 180 -7.76 14.35 0.34
N ALA A 181 -8.18 14.78 -0.86
CA ALA A 181 -7.81 14.14 -2.12
C ALA A 181 -6.30 14.20 -2.45
N ASN A 182 -5.66 15.32 -2.11
CA ASN A 182 -4.23 15.55 -2.37
C ASN A 182 -3.32 14.87 -1.36
N ALA A 183 -3.81 14.59 -0.16
CA ALA A 183 -3.04 13.94 0.89
C ALA A 183 -2.44 12.59 0.43
N VAL A 184 -1.29 12.27 1.01
CA VAL A 184 -0.76 10.90 1.02
C VAL A 184 -1.51 10.14 2.12
N PRO A 185 -2.07 8.96 1.83
CA PRO A 185 -2.79 8.20 2.85
C PRO A 185 -1.93 7.93 4.09
N SER A 186 -2.44 8.25 5.29
CA SER A 186 -1.65 8.19 6.53
C SER A 186 -1.10 6.79 6.84
N PRO A 187 -1.86 5.69 6.73
CA PRO A 187 -1.35 4.34 6.99
C PRO A 187 -0.22 3.93 6.04
N MET A 188 -0.31 4.37 4.77
CA MET A 188 0.77 4.14 3.80
C MET A 188 2.02 4.94 4.17
N ALA A 189 1.86 6.22 4.56
CA ALA A 189 2.96 7.06 4.99
C ALA A 189 3.64 6.52 6.25
N GLU A 190 2.86 6.05 7.23
CA GLU A 190 3.35 5.42 8.45
C GLU A 190 4.22 4.19 8.15
N LYS A 191 3.72 3.25 7.35
CA LYS A 191 4.49 2.04 6.99
C LYS A 191 5.81 2.38 6.29
N ILE A 192 5.81 3.37 5.40
CA ILE A 192 7.04 3.84 4.74
C ILE A 192 7.98 4.49 5.78
N GLY A 193 7.46 5.36 6.64
CA GLY A 193 8.22 6.02 7.69
C GLY A 193 8.87 5.04 8.67
N LEU A 194 8.14 4.01 9.09
CA LEU A 194 8.65 2.94 9.95
C LEU A 194 9.82 2.20 9.28
N GLU A 195 9.74 1.87 7.99
CA GLU A 195 10.87 1.24 7.28
C GLU A 195 12.08 2.16 7.13
N ILE A 196 11.85 3.46 6.91
CA ILE A 196 12.92 4.46 6.90
C ILE A 196 13.59 4.52 8.28
N LEU A 197 12.82 4.58 9.36
CA LEU A 197 13.33 4.62 10.74
C LEU A 197 14.12 3.35 11.09
N ARG A 198 13.54 2.17 10.81
CA ARG A 198 14.20 0.87 11.01
C ARG A 198 15.54 0.81 10.28
N ARG A 199 15.59 1.30 9.04
CA ARG A 199 16.84 1.35 8.26
C ARG A 199 17.82 2.39 8.78
N ALA A 200 17.35 3.55 9.22
CA ALA A 200 18.20 4.60 9.78
C ALA A 200 18.87 4.14 11.09
N GLN A 201 18.16 3.33 11.88
CA GLN A 201 18.61 2.76 13.15
C GLN A 201 19.40 1.45 12.99
N GLY A 202 19.68 1.01 11.75
CA GLY A 202 20.41 -0.23 11.47
C GLY A 202 19.70 -1.53 11.88
N GLN A 203 18.39 -1.46 12.18
CA GLN A 203 17.56 -2.62 12.55
C GLN A 203 17.27 -3.52 11.36
N THR A 204 17.28 -2.96 10.14
CA THR A 204 17.11 -3.71 8.90
C THR A 204 18.32 -3.52 7.99
N ALA A 205 18.61 -4.55 7.19
CA ALA A 205 19.67 -4.56 6.20
C ALA A 205 19.10 -5.07 4.86
N PRO A 206 19.82 -4.88 3.74
CA PRO A 206 19.45 -5.50 2.48
C PRO A 206 19.42 -7.03 2.59
N GLU A 207 18.70 -7.64 1.67
CA GLU A 207 18.66 -9.09 1.53
C GLU A 207 19.64 -9.57 0.49
N VAL A 208 20.31 -10.68 0.78
CA VAL A 208 21.19 -11.35 -0.17
C VAL A 208 20.32 -12.12 -1.17
N PRO A 209 20.25 -11.71 -2.45
CA PRO A 209 19.35 -12.34 -3.42
C PRO A 209 19.73 -13.79 -3.70
N GLY A 210 18.74 -14.66 -3.95
CA GLY A 210 18.98 -16.10 -4.18
C GLY A 210 19.85 -16.40 -5.42
N ASN A 211 19.74 -15.57 -6.46
CA ASN A 211 20.53 -15.65 -7.68
C ASN A 211 22.02 -15.30 -7.49
N PHE A 212 22.40 -14.61 -6.39
CA PHE A 212 23.82 -14.50 -6.01
C PHE A 212 24.40 -15.87 -5.65
N GLY A 213 23.66 -16.68 -4.90
CA GLY A 213 24.08 -18.04 -4.56
C GLY A 213 24.20 -18.95 -5.78
N GLN A 214 23.27 -18.82 -6.73
CA GLN A 214 23.32 -19.54 -8.01
C GLN A 214 24.56 -19.14 -8.82
N TRP A 215 24.90 -17.85 -8.85
CA TRP A 215 26.11 -17.36 -9.52
C TRP A 215 27.39 -17.89 -8.87
N LEU A 216 27.48 -17.90 -7.53
CA LEU A 216 28.61 -18.49 -6.81
C LEU A 216 28.78 -19.98 -7.13
N SER A 217 27.68 -20.72 -7.26
CA SER A 217 27.76 -22.14 -7.62
C SER A 217 28.20 -22.36 -9.07
N ARG A 218 27.60 -21.63 -10.02
CA ARG A 218 27.82 -21.86 -11.47
C ARG A 218 29.09 -21.22 -11.99
N GLU A 219 29.32 -19.95 -11.68
CA GLU A 219 30.44 -19.17 -12.23
C GLU A 219 31.71 -19.28 -11.37
N ARG A 220 31.56 -19.61 -10.08
CA ARG A 220 32.70 -19.75 -9.15
C ARG A 220 32.95 -21.19 -8.67
N GLY A 221 32.16 -22.16 -9.14
CA GLY A 221 32.31 -23.57 -8.76
C GLY A 221 32.21 -23.83 -7.26
N MET A 222 31.54 -22.95 -6.49
CA MET A 222 31.50 -23.07 -5.04
C MET A 222 30.55 -24.18 -4.59
N ILE A 223 31.04 -25.04 -3.69
CA ILE A 223 30.21 -26.04 -3.01
C ILE A 223 29.14 -25.37 -2.10
N PRO A 224 28.01 -26.04 -1.82
CA PRO A 224 26.89 -25.46 -1.07
C PRO A 224 27.27 -24.83 0.27
N GLN A 225 28.12 -25.48 1.06
CA GLN A 225 28.60 -24.96 2.34
C GLN A 225 29.33 -23.61 2.18
N ARG A 226 30.17 -23.50 1.15
CA ARG A 226 30.91 -22.27 0.86
C ARG A 226 29.98 -21.16 0.38
N VAL A 227 28.96 -21.49 -0.43
CA VAL A 227 27.92 -20.53 -0.84
C VAL A 227 27.17 -19.98 0.38
N ALA A 228 26.71 -20.85 1.28
CA ALA A 228 26.00 -20.45 2.50
C ALA A 228 26.86 -19.54 3.37
N ASN A 229 28.12 -19.93 3.60
CA ASN A 229 29.08 -19.15 4.37
C ASN A 229 29.36 -17.77 3.73
N THR A 230 29.49 -17.69 2.40
CA THR A 230 29.67 -16.41 1.69
C THR A 230 28.45 -15.50 1.85
N LYS A 231 27.23 -16.02 1.68
CA LYS A 231 25.99 -15.25 1.88
C LYS A 231 25.89 -14.72 3.32
N TRP A 232 26.22 -15.55 4.30
CA TRP A 232 26.24 -15.15 5.70
C TRP A 232 27.25 -14.03 5.96
N ARG A 233 28.45 -14.11 5.37
CA ARG A 233 29.47 -13.06 5.50
C ARG A 233 29.07 -11.74 4.85
N VAL A 234 28.36 -11.77 3.72
CA VAL A 234 27.76 -10.55 3.13
C VAL A 234 26.75 -9.93 4.10
N LYS A 235 25.86 -10.73 4.67
CA LYS A 235 24.91 -10.24 5.68
C LYS A 235 25.61 -9.66 6.90
N LYS A 236 26.69 -10.29 7.37
CA LYS A 236 27.53 -9.79 8.46
C LYS A 236 28.19 -8.45 8.12
N ALA A 237 28.66 -8.26 6.88
CA ALA A 237 29.20 -6.98 6.44
C ALA A 237 28.17 -5.86 6.61
N TRP A 238 26.92 -6.08 6.19
CA TRP A 238 25.86 -5.10 6.39
C TRP A 238 25.47 -4.88 7.86
N THR A 239 25.65 -5.88 8.73
CA THR A 239 25.49 -5.68 10.18
C THR A 239 26.53 -4.69 10.72
N PHE A 240 27.80 -4.84 10.33
CA PHE A 240 28.85 -3.88 10.73
C PHE A 240 28.63 -2.49 10.12
N LEU A 241 28.02 -2.43 8.95
CA LEU A 241 27.64 -1.19 8.28
C LEU A 241 26.28 -0.64 8.75
N GLU A 242 25.71 -1.14 9.86
CA GLU A 242 24.43 -0.65 10.42
C GLU A 242 23.30 -0.64 9.37
N GLY A 243 23.22 -1.71 8.58
CA GLY A 243 22.19 -1.90 7.55
C GLY A 243 22.39 -1.10 6.26
N ARG A 244 23.53 -0.40 6.11
CA ARG A 244 23.82 0.42 4.93
C ARG A 244 24.31 -0.41 3.74
N ASP A 245 23.82 -0.08 2.56
CA ASP A 245 24.28 -0.58 1.25
C ASP A 245 24.94 0.57 0.50
N LEU A 246 26.26 0.73 0.68
CA LEU A 246 26.94 1.92 0.20
C LEU A 246 27.17 1.85 -1.31
N ALA A 247 26.89 2.97 -2.00
CA ALA A 247 27.01 3.07 -3.45
C ALA A 247 28.47 3.00 -3.91
N CYS A 248 29.38 3.68 -3.20
CA CYS A 248 30.81 3.71 -3.51
C CYS A 248 31.55 2.52 -2.86
N PRO A 249 32.17 1.61 -3.64
CA PRO A 249 32.87 0.45 -3.08
C PRO A 249 34.05 0.81 -2.18
N GLY A 250 34.76 1.92 -2.48
CA GLY A 250 35.90 2.38 -1.68
C GLY A 250 35.45 2.85 -0.29
N THR A 251 34.41 3.68 -0.24
CA THR A 251 33.78 4.12 1.01
C THR A 251 33.23 2.94 1.79
N GLU A 252 32.56 2.01 1.10
CA GLU A 252 31.99 0.82 1.74
C GLU A 252 33.03 -0.04 2.46
N LEU A 253 34.14 -0.34 1.78
CA LEU A 253 35.21 -1.13 2.37
C LEU A 253 35.93 -0.40 3.51
N HIS A 254 36.06 0.93 3.40
CA HIS A 254 36.69 1.74 4.44
C HIS A 254 35.83 1.77 5.73
N GLU A 255 34.54 2.10 5.60
CA GLU A 255 33.59 2.12 6.73
C GLU A 255 33.48 0.74 7.38
N LEU A 256 33.43 -0.32 6.56
CA LEU A 256 33.41 -1.71 7.06
C LEU A 256 34.67 -2.03 7.86
N GLU A 257 35.86 -1.64 7.39
CA GLU A 257 37.12 -1.89 8.08
C GLU A 257 37.20 -1.12 9.41
N LEU A 258 36.74 0.14 9.44
CA LEU A 258 36.66 0.93 10.67
C LEU A 258 35.71 0.29 11.70
N ALA A 259 34.51 -0.13 11.27
CA ALA A 259 33.53 -0.77 12.12
C ALA A 259 34.06 -2.10 12.71
N MET A 260 34.64 -2.96 11.88
CA MET A 260 35.21 -4.23 12.35
C MET A 260 36.42 -4.04 13.28
N LYS A 261 37.22 -2.99 13.09
CA LYS A 261 38.33 -2.64 14.00
C LYS A 261 37.82 -2.14 15.35
N ARG A 262 36.81 -1.26 15.34
CA ARG A 262 36.13 -0.78 16.55
C ARG A 262 35.58 -1.93 17.38
N ASP A 263 35.01 -2.93 16.72
CA ASP A 263 34.40 -4.10 17.35
C ASP A 263 35.42 -5.23 17.66
N CYS A 264 36.73 -4.96 17.53
CA CYS A 264 37.82 -5.91 17.80
C CYS A 264 37.69 -7.26 17.08
N VAL A 265 37.17 -7.26 15.85
CA VAL A 265 36.95 -8.49 15.05
C VAL A 265 38.29 -9.10 14.61
N ALA A 266 38.43 -10.42 14.81
CA ALA A 266 39.64 -11.15 14.44
C ALA A 266 40.01 -11.00 12.95
N ASP A 267 41.32 -10.88 12.67
CA ASP A 267 41.89 -10.59 11.34
C ASP A 267 41.40 -11.53 10.25
N ARG A 268 41.33 -12.84 10.58
CA ARG A 268 40.82 -13.85 9.66
C ARG A 268 39.38 -13.55 9.26
N LEU A 269 38.51 -13.27 10.23
CA LEU A 269 37.10 -12.97 9.95
C LEU A 269 36.95 -11.65 9.18
N ARG A 270 37.73 -10.60 9.52
CA ARG A 270 37.77 -9.34 8.77
C ARG A 270 38.08 -9.57 7.30
N SER A 271 39.10 -10.38 7.02
CA SER A 271 39.48 -10.74 5.65
C SER A 271 38.37 -11.48 4.92
N GLU A 272 37.78 -12.50 5.54
CA GLU A 272 36.71 -13.28 4.92
C GLU A 272 35.45 -12.46 4.64
N VAL A 273 35.07 -11.54 5.54
CA VAL A 273 33.92 -10.63 5.35
C VAL A 273 34.18 -9.66 4.19
N ARG A 274 35.36 -9.06 4.11
CA ARG A 274 35.74 -8.19 2.98
C ARG A 274 35.70 -8.93 1.65
N ILE A 275 36.24 -10.15 1.59
CA ILE A 275 36.24 -10.97 0.37
C ILE A 275 34.80 -11.28 -0.06
N ALA A 276 33.94 -11.67 0.88
CA ALA A 276 32.55 -11.97 0.59
C ALA A 276 31.78 -10.75 0.04
N LEU A 277 31.99 -9.57 0.63
CA LEU A 277 31.37 -8.34 0.14
C LEU A 277 31.88 -7.96 -1.25
N LYS A 278 33.18 -8.07 -1.52
CA LYS A 278 33.75 -7.84 -2.86
C LYS A 278 33.15 -8.78 -3.91
N LEU A 279 33.02 -10.07 -3.60
CA LEU A 279 32.37 -11.05 -4.48
C LEU A 279 30.90 -10.68 -4.75
N PHE A 280 30.20 -10.16 -3.75
CA PHE A 280 28.83 -9.67 -3.94
C PHE A 280 28.78 -8.48 -4.90
N ARG A 281 29.70 -7.51 -4.77
CA ARG A 281 29.79 -6.36 -5.69
C ARG A 281 30.14 -6.77 -7.10
N GLU A 282 31.05 -7.72 -7.26
CA GLU A 282 31.39 -8.28 -8.57
C GLU A 282 30.18 -8.94 -9.25
N TRP A 283 29.40 -9.71 -8.49
CA TRP A 283 28.16 -10.28 -8.98
C TRP A 283 27.15 -9.22 -9.42
N GLN A 284 27.01 -8.11 -8.67
CA GLN A 284 26.12 -7.02 -9.05
C GLN A 284 26.55 -6.39 -10.40
N SER A 285 27.84 -6.13 -10.58
CA SER A 285 28.40 -5.63 -11.85
C SER A 285 28.14 -6.61 -13.00
N PHE A 286 28.38 -7.90 -12.78
CA PHE A 286 28.07 -8.95 -13.76
C PHE A 286 26.59 -8.95 -14.17
N ARG A 287 25.68 -8.80 -13.20
CA ARG A 287 24.23 -8.73 -13.47
C ARG A 287 23.82 -7.48 -14.21
N GLN A 288 24.48 -6.36 -13.95
CA GLN A 288 24.24 -5.12 -14.67
C GLN A 288 24.68 -5.25 -16.13
N SER A 289 25.89 -5.76 -16.40
CA SER A 289 26.37 -5.98 -17.77
C SER A 289 25.48 -6.96 -18.56
N GLU A 290 24.99 -8.02 -17.91
CA GLU A 290 24.05 -8.96 -18.52
C GLU A 290 22.72 -8.28 -18.91
N ARG A 291 22.20 -7.38 -18.08
CA ARG A 291 20.98 -6.61 -18.38
C ARG A 291 21.19 -5.65 -19.54
N GLU A 292 22.33 -4.98 -19.58
CA GLU A 292 22.68 -4.04 -20.66
C GLU A 292 22.83 -4.77 -21.99
N ARG A 293 23.51 -5.93 -22.01
CA ARG A 293 23.61 -6.80 -23.20
C ARG A 293 22.26 -7.25 -23.74
N ARG A 294 21.32 -7.61 -22.85
CA ARG A 294 19.97 -8.05 -23.23
C ARG A 294 19.07 -6.91 -23.73
N ARG A 295 19.33 -5.68 -23.27
CA ARG A 295 18.60 -4.48 -23.70
C ARG A 295 19.16 -3.87 -24.98
N ALA A 296 20.39 -4.20 -25.34
CA ALA A 296 20.97 -3.77 -26.59
C ALA A 296 20.17 -4.37 -27.76
N PRO A 297 19.74 -3.56 -28.75
CA PRO A 297 19.10 -4.08 -29.94
C PRO A 297 20.06 -5.06 -30.64
N PRO A 298 19.53 -6.14 -31.25
CA PRO A 298 20.36 -7.10 -31.93
C PRO A 298 21.12 -6.42 -33.08
N PRO A 299 22.32 -6.93 -33.43
CA PRO A 299 23.24 -6.24 -34.33
C PRO A 299 22.66 -5.90 -35.72
N HIS A 300 21.58 -6.55 -36.15
CA HIS A 300 20.90 -6.29 -37.43
C HIS A 300 19.93 -5.10 -37.43
N LEU A 301 19.70 -4.43 -36.29
CA LEU A 301 18.86 -3.23 -36.17
C LEU A 301 19.66 -1.96 -35.82
N ARG A 302 20.99 -2.00 -35.93
CA ARG A 302 21.86 -0.83 -35.80
C ARG A 302 22.14 -0.24 -37.18
N ASN A 303 21.17 0.45 -37.75
CA ASN A 303 21.35 1.40 -38.85
C ASN A 303 20.68 2.72 -38.46
#